data_AF-A0AAJ2PWT4-F1
#
_entry.id   AF-A0AAJ2PWT4-F1
#
_cell.length_a   1.000
_cell.length_b   1.000
_cell.length_c   1.000
_cell.angle_alpha   90.00
_cell.angle_beta   90.00
_cell.angle_gamma   90.00
#
_symmetry.space_group_name_H-M   'P 1'
#
loop_
_entity.id
_entity.type
_entity.pdbx_description
1 polymer ?
#
loop_
_entity_poly.entity_id
_entity_poly.type
_entity_poly.pdbx_seq_one_letter_code
_entity_poly.pdbx_strand_id
1 'polypeptide(L)'
;MSFTWRYVVRPDGSFCRIGNLDGSLDNTSDEELAQLHPDRAEDEQPARPCSRCGNELLVHWHGPLMTGVWMELCPACDAHRPAARAFIQWHRDPDREPKALPKLFEDWETETMHAHGWVRAPQPDAPPWPPCRPWSSSTCSASTPREPNWVPLAKIHRAR
;
A
#
# COMPACT_ATOMS: atom_id res chain seq x y z
N MET A 1 11.05 14.72 -1.64
CA MET A 1 11.00 13.59 -0.68
C MET A 1 10.05 12.57 -1.27
N SER A 2 10.57 11.40 -1.65
CA SER A 2 9.79 10.30 -2.22
C SER A 2 9.09 9.55 -1.09
N PHE A 3 7.78 9.39 -1.18
CA PHE A 3 7.05 8.50 -0.29
C PHE A 3 7.35 7.07 -0.75
N THR A 4 8.25 6.38 -0.06
CA THR A 4 8.60 4.99 -0.39
C THR A 4 8.06 4.07 0.69
N TRP A 5 7.35 3.01 0.32
CA TRP A 5 6.95 1.98 1.28
C TRP A 5 8.05 0.92 1.39
N ARG A 6 8.44 0.55 2.61
CA ARG A 6 9.28 -0.63 2.88
C ARG A 6 8.36 -1.77 3.34
N TYR A 7 8.61 -2.97 2.84
CA TYR A 7 7.81 -4.17 3.16
C TYR A 7 8.68 -5.16 3.93
N VAL A 8 8.18 -5.70 5.04
CA VAL A 8 8.82 -6.78 5.80
C VAL A 8 7.96 -8.02 5.66
N VAL A 9 8.53 -9.12 5.17
CA VAL A 9 7.81 -10.39 4.96
C VAL A 9 8.32 -11.43 5.95
N ARG A 10 7.40 -12.06 6.67
CA ARG A 10 7.70 -13.14 7.61
C ARG A 10 7.66 -14.51 6.92
N PRO A 11 8.32 -15.54 7.48
CA PRO A 11 8.34 -16.90 6.92
C PRO A 11 6.96 -17.56 6.78
N ASP A 12 5.96 -17.12 7.55
CA ASP A 12 4.56 -17.59 7.48
C ASP A 12 3.75 -16.93 6.34
N GLY A 13 4.31 -15.91 5.68
CA GLY A 13 3.67 -15.18 4.58
C GLY A 13 2.96 -13.90 5.02
N SER A 14 2.85 -13.67 6.32
CA SER A 14 2.41 -12.38 6.85
C SER A 14 3.44 -11.30 6.54
N PHE A 15 2.99 -10.06 6.43
CA PHE A 15 3.86 -8.94 6.10
C PHE A 15 3.34 -7.64 6.69
N CYS A 16 4.24 -6.68 6.89
CA CYS A 16 3.88 -5.30 7.21
C CYS A 16 4.47 -4.34 6.17
N ARG A 17 3.84 -3.17 6.00
CA ARG A 17 4.38 -2.06 5.20
C ARG A 17 4.62 -0.86 6.11
N ILE A 18 5.79 -0.26 5.99
CA ILE A 18 6.23 0.88 6.81
C ILE A 18 6.47 2.06 5.87
N GLY A 19 5.87 3.22 6.21
CA GLY A 19 6.05 4.44 5.44
C GLY A 19 7.43 5.02 5.68
N ASN A 20 8.25 5.15 4.64
CA ASN A 20 9.53 5.85 4.68
C ASN A 20 9.34 7.29 4.20
N LEU A 21 8.81 8.13 5.09
CA LEU A 21 8.41 9.51 4.78
C LEU A 21 9.59 10.47 4.62
N ASP A 22 10.67 10.21 5.34
CA ASP A 22 11.85 11.07 5.49
C ASP A 22 13.12 10.46 4.89
N GLY A 23 13.03 9.27 4.30
CA GLY A 23 14.19 8.53 3.80
C GLY A 23 15.01 7.86 4.91
N SER A 24 14.60 7.96 6.18
CA SER A 24 15.35 7.39 7.31
C SER A 24 15.52 5.88 7.21
N LEU A 25 14.62 5.19 6.51
CA LEU A 25 14.64 3.74 6.35
C LEU A 25 15.40 3.26 5.09
N ASP A 26 16.02 4.17 4.32
CA ASP A 26 16.74 3.81 3.09
C ASP A 26 18.05 3.07 3.38
N ASN A 27 18.68 3.34 4.53
CA ASN A 27 19.93 2.70 4.95
C ASN A 27 19.70 1.54 5.94
N THR A 28 18.44 1.26 6.30
CA THR A 28 18.08 0.21 7.26
C THR A 28 18.00 -1.13 6.55
N SER A 29 18.72 -2.14 7.05
CA SER A 29 18.68 -3.49 6.49
C SER A 29 17.31 -4.15 6.73
N ASP A 30 16.99 -5.22 5.99
CA ASP A 30 15.71 -5.92 6.19
C ASP A 30 15.64 -6.60 7.56
N GLU A 31 16.78 -7.03 8.13
CA GLU A 31 16.88 -7.56 9.49
C GLU A 31 16.66 -6.49 10.56
N GLU A 32 17.24 -5.30 10.37
CA GLU A 32 17.01 -4.16 11.27
C GLU A 32 15.54 -3.70 11.18
N LEU A 33 14.97 -3.69 9.98
CA LEU A 33 13.58 -3.33 9.76
C LEU A 33 12.63 -4.34 10.43
N ALA A 34 12.95 -5.63 10.41
CA ALA A 34 12.22 -6.65 11.14
C ALA A 34 12.31 -6.47 12.67
N GLN A 35 13.45 -6.00 13.19
CA GLN A 35 13.63 -5.70 14.62
C GLN A 35 12.93 -4.43 15.09
N LEU A 36 12.74 -3.44 14.20
CA LEU A 36 12.00 -2.21 14.50
C LEU A 36 10.49 -2.45 14.68
N HIS A 37 10.00 -3.60 14.22
CA HIS A 37 8.62 -4.03 14.41
C HIS A 37 8.56 -5.40 15.10
N PRO A 38 9.12 -5.52 16.33
CA PRO A 38 9.04 -6.75 17.09
C PRO A 38 7.58 -6.90 17.52
N ASP A 39 6.90 -7.90 16.98
CA ASP A 39 5.55 -8.31 17.38
C ASP A 39 4.70 -7.17 17.94
N ARG A 40 4.25 -6.24 17.08
CA ARG A 40 2.91 -5.72 17.37
C ARG A 40 2.04 -6.95 17.30
N ALA A 41 1.67 -7.42 18.48
CA ALA A 41 0.68 -8.43 18.73
C ALA A 41 -0.66 -8.01 18.09
N GLU A 42 -0.73 -8.09 16.76
CA GLU A 42 -1.93 -8.56 16.08
C GLU A 42 -2.06 -10.09 16.26
N ASP A 43 -1.07 -10.73 16.91
CA ASP A 43 -1.00 -12.15 17.30
C ASP A 43 -2.10 -12.65 18.27
N GLU A 44 -3.19 -11.90 18.49
CA GLU A 44 -4.34 -12.40 19.26
C GLU A 44 -5.71 -11.85 18.82
N GLN A 45 -5.80 -11.12 17.69
CA GLN A 45 -7.13 -10.91 17.09
C GLN A 45 -7.47 -12.15 16.27
N PRO A 46 -8.55 -12.88 16.60
CA PRO A 46 -8.97 -14.01 15.78
C PRO A 46 -9.11 -13.52 14.35
N ALA A 47 -8.52 -14.26 13.41
CA ALA A 47 -8.58 -13.96 11.98
C ALA A 47 -10.02 -13.59 11.64
N ARG A 48 -10.27 -12.30 11.36
CA ARG A 48 -11.63 -11.83 11.14
C ARG A 48 -12.18 -12.63 9.96
N PRO A 49 -13.36 -13.27 10.10
CA PRO A 49 -13.95 -13.98 8.99
C PRO A 49 -14.31 -12.97 7.90
N CYS A 50 -14.21 -13.39 6.65
CA CYS A 50 -14.57 -12.58 5.50
C CYS A 50 -16.00 -12.08 5.66
N SER A 51 -16.19 -10.76 5.59
CA SER A 51 -17.52 -10.14 5.69
C SER A 51 -18.51 -10.65 4.64
N ARG A 52 -18.03 -11.14 3.50
CA ARG A 52 -18.84 -11.63 2.38
C ARG A 52 -19.29 -13.08 2.51
N CYS A 53 -18.44 -13.96 3.04
CA CYS A 53 -18.70 -15.41 3.03
C CYS A 53 -18.44 -16.13 4.36
N GLY A 54 -17.90 -15.45 5.37
CA GLY A 54 -17.59 -16.04 6.68
C GLY A 54 -16.31 -16.89 6.72
N ASN A 55 -15.66 -17.15 5.58
CA ASN A 55 -14.42 -17.92 5.53
C ASN A 55 -13.21 -17.13 6.02
N GLU A 56 -12.11 -17.83 6.26
CA GLU A 56 -10.84 -17.22 6.65
C GLU A 56 -10.31 -16.23 5.59
N LEU A 57 -9.79 -15.10 6.07
CA LEU A 57 -9.10 -14.08 5.28
C LEU A 57 -7.59 -14.36 5.26
N LEU A 58 -6.96 -14.21 4.10
CA LEU A 58 -5.49 -14.20 4.02
C LEU A 58 -4.91 -12.87 4.45
N VAL A 59 -5.57 -11.77 4.08
CA VAL A 59 -5.11 -10.42 4.39
C VAL A 59 -6.32 -9.60 4.81
N HIS A 60 -6.17 -8.90 5.93
CA HIS A 60 -7.07 -7.86 6.39
C HIS A 60 -6.24 -6.58 6.55
N TRP A 61 -6.57 -5.56 5.76
CA TRP A 61 -5.72 -4.39 5.62
C TRP A 61 -6.53 -3.10 5.75
N HIS A 62 -6.02 -2.14 6.51
CA HIS A 62 -6.62 -0.80 6.55
C HIS A 62 -6.21 -0.05 5.28
N GLY A 63 -7.19 0.30 4.44
CA GLY A 63 -6.95 1.11 3.26
C GLY A 63 -6.31 2.46 3.59
N PRO A 64 -5.91 3.24 2.57
CA PRO A 64 -5.34 4.58 2.77
C PRO A 64 -6.19 5.42 3.74
N LEU A 65 -5.56 6.12 4.70
CA LEU A 65 -6.21 6.70 5.88
C LEU A 65 -7.47 7.52 5.55
N MET A 66 -7.45 8.23 4.42
CA MET A 66 -8.52 9.13 3.98
C MET A 66 -9.75 8.42 3.38
N THR A 67 -9.67 7.13 3.11
CA THR A 67 -10.70 6.39 2.36
C THR A 67 -11.68 5.66 3.27
N GLY A 68 -11.27 5.34 4.51
CA GLY A 68 -12.06 4.59 5.48
C GLY A 68 -12.40 3.15 5.03
N VAL A 69 -11.75 2.65 3.97
CA VAL A 69 -12.01 1.33 3.42
C VAL A 69 -11.22 0.28 4.18
N TRP A 70 -11.90 -0.73 4.69
CA TRP A 70 -11.27 -1.98 5.12
C TRP A 70 -11.16 -2.92 3.93
N MET A 71 -9.95 -3.42 3.69
CA MET A 71 -9.63 -4.23 2.54
C MET A 71 -9.45 -5.68 2.98
N GLU A 72 -10.19 -6.57 2.35
CA GLU A 72 -10.20 -8.00 2.65
C GLU A 72 -9.70 -8.79 1.45
N LEU A 73 -8.72 -9.68 1.64
CA LEU A 73 -8.32 -10.67 0.65
C LEU A 73 -8.87 -12.04 1.07
N CYS A 74 -9.98 -12.44 0.44
CA CYS A 74 -10.61 -13.73 0.68
C CYS A 74 -10.34 -14.68 -0.49
N PRO A 75 -9.73 -15.85 -0.26
CA PRO A 75 -9.49 -16.82 -1.33
C PRO A 75 -10.74 -17.31 -2.04
N ALA A 76 -11.87 -17.39 -1.34
CA ALA A 76 -13.13 -17.83 -1.93
C ALA A 76 -13.77 -16.72 -2.76
N CYS A 77 -13.86 -15.51 -2.21
CA CYS A 77 -14.55 -14.41 -2.89
C CYS A 77 -13.70 -13.76 -3.99
N ASP A 78 -12.38 -13.65 -3.81
CA ASP A 78 -11.53 -12.86 -4.71
C ASP A 78 -10.76 -13.70 -5.75
N ALA A 79 -10.91 -15.02 -5.78
CA ALA A 79 -10.22 -15.89 -6.75
C ALA A 79 -10.49 -15.52 -8.22
N HIS A 80 -11.58 -14.82 -8.51
CA HIS A 80 -11.95 -14.40 -9.87
C HIS A 80 -11.36 -13.04 -10.27
N ARG A 81 -10.80 -12.28 -9.31
CA ARG A 81 -10.22 -10.96 -9.56
C ARG A 81 -8.73 -11.13 -9.85
N PRO A 82 -8.21 -10.62 -10.98
CA PRO A 82 -6.85 -10.95 -11.44
C PRO A 82 -5.75 -10.59 -10.44
N ALA A 83 -5.77 -9.38 -9.86
CA ALA A 83 -4.72 -8.96 -8.93
C ALA A 83 -4.82 -9.69 -7.60
N ALA A 84 -6.03 -9.81 -7.05
CA ALA A 84 -6.27 -10.59 -5.84
C ALA A 84 -5.86 -12.07 -6.00
N ARG A 85 -6.19 -12.69 -7.14
CA ARG A 85 -5.80 -14.07 -7.46
C ARG A 85 -4.29 -14.25 -7.48
N ALA A 86 -3.56 -13.35 -8.14
CA ALA A 86 -2.10 -13.39 -8.16
C ALA A 86 -1.52 -13.29 -6.74
N PHE A 87 -2.10 -12.43 -5.90
CA PHE A 87 -1.67 -12.27 -4.52
C PHE A 87 -1.97 -13.50 -3.66
N ILE A 88 -3.17 -14.11 -3.81
CA ILE A 88 -3.53 -15.38 -3.16
C ILE A 88 -2.56 -16.50 -3.56
N GLN A 89 -2.18 -16.57 -4.83
CA GLN A 89 -1.22 -17.57 -5.33
C GLN A 89 0.15 -17.38 -4.70
N TRP A 90 0.68 -16.16 -4.69
CA TRP A 90 1.95 -15.83 -4.04
C TRP A 90 1.93 -16.18 -2.55
N HIS A 91 0.85 -15.89 -1.83
CA HIS A 91 0.75 -16.19 -0.40
C HIS A 91 0.76 -17.71 -0.12
N ARG A 92 0.22 -18.52 -1.04
CA ARG A 92 0.18 -19.99 -0.89
C ARG A 92 1.46 -20.68 -1.34
N ASP A 93 2.35 -19.95 -2.00
CA ASP A 93 3.60 -20.49 -2.51
C ASP A 93 4.66 -20.57 -1.37
N PRO A 94 5.17 -21.78 -1.05
CA PRO A 94 6.24 -21.92 -0.05
C PRO A 94 7.57 -21.31 -0.52
N ASP A 95 7.80 -21.22 -1.83
CA ASP A 95 9.02 -20.68 -2.45
C ASP A 95 8.84 -19.23 -2.92
N ARG A 96 7.83 -18.55 -2.40
CA ARG A 96 7.46 -17.18 -2.80
C ARG A 96 8.62 -16.21 -2.68
N GLU A 97 8.80 -15.38 -3.71
CA GLU A 97 9.84 -14.34 -3.71
C GLU A 97 9.33 -13.07 -2.97
N PRO A 98 9.99 -12.62 -1.88
CA PRO A 98 9.56 -11.43 -1.13
C PRO A 98 9.57 -10.15 -1.97
N LYS A 99 10.46 -10.05 -2.97
CA LYS A 99 10.58 -8.88 -3.84
C LYS A 99 9.37 -8.66 -4.75
N ALA A 100 8.53 -9.68 -4.95
CA ALA A 100 7.29 -9.55 -5.72
C ALA A 100 6.15 -8.91 -4.91
N LEU A 101 6.23 -8.95 -3.57
CA LEU A 101 5.16 -8.47 -2.69
C LEU A 101 4.76 -7.01 -2.94
N PRO A 102 5.69 -6.03 -3.05
CA PRO A 102 5.30 -4.63 -3.23
C PRO A 102 4.39 -4.44 -4.45
N LYS A 103 4.72 -5.08 -5.57
CA LYS A 103 3.94 -4.98 -6.80
C LYS A 103 2.59 -5.68 -6.69
N LEU A 104 2.56 -6.90 -6.15
CA LEU A 104 1.33 -7.66 -5.93
C LEU A 104 0.37 -6.93 -5.00
N PHE A 105 0.91 -6.34 -3.93
CA PHE A 105 0.15 -5.55 -2.98
C PHE A 105 -0.42 -4.28 -3.64
N GLU A 106 0.38 -3.52 -4.39
CA GLU A 106 -0.08 -2.32 -5.09
C GLU A 106 -1.17 -2.61 -6.14
N ASP A 107 -1.03 -3.71 -6.87
CA ASP A 107 -2.00 -4.12 -7.88
C ASP A 107 -3.32 -4.56 -7.21
N TRP A 108 -3.25 -5.36 -6.13
CA TRP A 108 -4.42 -5.73 -5.34
C TRP A 108 -5.07 -4.54 -4.64
N GLU A 109 -4.26 -3.62 -4.10
CA GLU A 109 -4.75 -2.38 -3.48
C GLU A 109 -5.53 -1.58 -4.50
N THR A 110 -4.97 -1.41 -5.69
CA THR A 110 -5.60 -0.66 -6.78
C THR A 110 -6.88 -1.31 -7.25
N GLU A 111 -6.88 -2.63 -7.45
CA GLU A 111 -8.07 -3.37 -7.87
C GLU A 111 -9.20 -3.26 -6.81
N THR A 112 -8.86 -3.34 -5.52
CA THR A 112 -9.83 -3.26 -4.42
C THR A 112 -10.37 -1.87 -4.25
N MET A 113 -9.52 -0.86 -4.25
CA MET A 113 -9.96 0.54 -4.19
C MET A 113 -10.85 0.88 -5.40
N HIS A 114 -10.52 0.39 -6.60
CA HIS A 114 -11.36 0.56 -7.78
C HIS A 114 -12.74 -0.08 -7.62
N ALA A 115 -12.84 -1.28 -7.06
CA ALA A 115 -14.12 -1.92 -6.75
C ALA A 115 -14.95 -1.12 -5.72
N HIS A 116 -14.28 -0.41 -4.81
CA HIS A 116 -14.91 0.52 -3.86
C HIS A 116 -15.20 1.92 -4.44
N GLY A 117 -15.00 2.12 -5.75
CA GLY A 117 -15.28 3.38 -6.41
C GLY A 117 -14.22 4.45 -6.15
N TRP A 118 -12.99 4.05 -5.87
CA TRP A 118 -11.84 4.94 -5.71
C TRP A 118 -10.81 4.69 -6.80
N VAL A 119 -10.13 5.74 -7.24
CA VAL A 119 -9.03 5.61 -8.20
C VAL A 119 -7.89 6.51 -7.77
N ARG A 120 -6.67 6.11 -8.10
CA ARG A 120 -5.49 6.95 -7.86
C ARG A 120 -5.67 8.24 -8.66
N ALA A 121 -5.54 9.39 -8.02
CA ALA A 121 -5.46 10.65 -8.73
C ALA A 121 -4.25 10.59 -9.67
N PRO A 122 -4.36 11.13 -10.89
CA PRO A 122 -3.19 11.41 -11.69
C PRO A 122 -2.20 12.19 -10.82
N GLN A 123 -0.98 11.70 -10.65
CA GLN A 123 0.04 12.57 -10.11
C GLN A 123 0.18 13.73 -11.08
N PRO A 124 0.17 14.98 -10.61
CA PRO A 124 0.62 16.08 -11.47
C PRO A 124 2.02 15.71 -11.94
N ASP A 125 2.24 15.68 -13.26
CA ASP A 125 3.60 15.67 -13.78
C ASP A 125 4.36 16.76 -13.03
N ALA A 126 5.44 16.38 -12.37
CA ALA A 126 6.27 17.35 -11.68
C ALA A 126 6.61 18.43 -12.71
N PRO A 127 6.27 19.71 -12.48
CA PRO A 127 6.64 20.75 -13.42
C PRO A 127 8.16 20.65 -13.61
N PRO A 128 8.69 20.75 -14.85
CA PRO A 128 10.12 20.77 -15.07
C PRO A 128 10.68 21.85 -14.15
N TRP A 129 11.60 21.44 -13.29
CA TRP A 129 12.14 22.29 -12.23
C TRP A 129 12.60 23.60 -12.89
N PRO A 130 12.19 24.79 -12.40
CA PRO A 130 12.76 26.02 -12.92
C PRO A 130 14.28 25.95 -12.68
N PRO A 131 15.11 26.31 -13.67
CA PRO A 131 16.55 26.30 -13.49
C PRO A 131 16.89 27.15 -12.26
N CYS A 132 17.61 26.56 -11.31
CA CYS A 132 18.07 27.22 -10.10
C CYS A 132 18.70 28.57 -10.46
N ARG A 133 17.99 29.67 -10.16
CA ARG A 133 18.61 30.99 -10.15
C ARG A 133 19.39 31.11 -8.84
N PRO A 134 20.67 31.53 -8.89
CA PRO A 134 21.41 31.74 -7.66
C PRO A 134 20.82 32.96 -6.96
N TRP A 135 20.49 32.76 -5.68
CA TRP A 135 20.24 33.79 -4.68
C TRP A 135 18.92 34.57 -4.78
N SER A 136 17.95 34.17 -3.96
CA SER A 136 17.27 35.10 -3.05
C SER A 136 16.43 34.31 -2.07
N SER A 137 16.70 34.56 -0.79
CA SER A 137 16.00 34.07 0.39
C SER A 137 14.49 34.16 0.21
N SER A 138 13.85 33.05 -0.10
CA SER A 138 12.41 32.88 0.00
C SER A 138 12.17 31.45 0.42
N THR A 139 11.59 31.32 1.59
CA THR A 139 11.17 30.09 2.25
C THR A 139 10.58 29.13 1.22
N CYS A 140 11.34 28.08 0.89
CA CYS A 140 10.79 26.89 0.26
C CYS A 140 9.71 26.37 1.20
N SER A 141 8.45 26.69 0.91
CA SER A 141 7.33 25.97 1.49
C SER A 141 7.53 24.52 1.06
N ALA A 142 7.95 23.70 2.02
CA ALA A 142 8.07 22.27 1.86
C ALA A 142 6.70 21.74 1.45
N SER A 143 6.52 21.45 0.17
CA SER A 143 5.38 20.67 -0.31
C SER A 143 5.48 19.31 0.37
N THR A 144 4.70 19.12 1.44
CA THR A 144 4.51 17.84 2.10
C THR A 144 4.15 16.79 1.04
N PRO A 145 4.91 15.69 0.90
CA PRO A 145 4.51 14.58 0.04
C PRO A 145 3.24 13.96 0.63
N ARG A 146 2.12 14.07 -0.07
CA ARG A 146 0.86 13.41 0.29
C ARG A 146 0.94 11.93 -0.07
N GLU A 147 0.34 11.08 0.77
CA GLU A 147 -0.06 9.71 0.41
C GLU A 147 -0.62 9.63 -1.02
N PRO A 148 -0.59 8.47 -1.71
CA PRO A 148 -1.23 8.32 -3.00
C PRO A 148 -2.66 8.89 -2.92
N ASN A 149 -2.90 9.95 -3.67
CA ASN A 149 -4.10 10.78 -3.51
C ASN A 149 -5.27 10.01 -4.13
N TRP A 150 -6.03 9.27 -3.34
CA TRP A 150 -7.20 8.54 -3.82
C TRP A 150 -8.38 9.51 -3.99
N VAL A 151 -9.03 9.44 -5.14
CA VAL A 151 -10.23 10.25 -5.43
C VAL A 151 -11.41 9.34 -5.70
N PRO A 152 -12.63 9.70 -5.26
CA PRO A 152 -13.83 8.99 -5.65
C PRO A 152 -13.98 9.02 -7.18
N LEU A 153 -14.23 7.87 -7.78
CA LEU A 153 -14.43 7.69 -9.22
C LEU A 153 -15.53 8.62 -9.76
N ALA A 154 -16.58 8.84 -8.95
CA ALA A 154 -17.67 9.77 -9.25
C ALA A 154 -17.21 11.22 -9.47
N LYS A 155 -16.06 11.64 -8.93
CA LYS A 155 -15.54 13.00 -9.11
C LYS A 155 -14.76 13.20 -10.42
N ILE A 156 -14.31 12.13 -11.08
CA ILE A 156 -13.53 12.23 -12.32
C ILE A 156 -14.44 12.50 -13.53
N HIS A 157 -15.68 12.00 -13.52
CA HIS A 157 -16.62 12.19 -14.63
C HIS A 157 -17.23 13.61 -14.75
N ARG A 158 -16.93 14.53 -13.81
CA ARG A 158 -17.40 15.93 -13.87
C ARG A 158 -16.43 16.91 -14.54
N ALA A 159 -15.30 16.42 -15.06
CA ALA A 159 -14.26 17.27 -15.67
C ALA A 159 -14.18 17.14 -17.21
N ARG A 160 -15.31 16.86 -17.89
CA ARG A 160 -15.41 16.95 -19.35
C ARG A 160 -16.49 17.94 -19.74
#